data_AF-A0AB72Z286-F1
#
_entry.id   AF-A0AB72Z286-F1
#
_cell.length_a   1.000
_cell.length_b   1.000
_cell.length_c   1.000
_cell.angle_alpha   90.00
_cell.angle_beta   90.00
_cell.angle_gamma   90.00
#
_symmetry.space_group_name_H-M   'P 1'
#
loop_
_entity.id
_entity.type
_entity.pdbx_description
1 polymer ?
#
loop_
_entity_poly.entity_id
_entity_poly.type
_entity_poly.pdbx_seq_one_letter_code
_entity_poly.pdbx_strand_id
1 'polypeptide(L)'
;MSDEILYDRDPQYIPRVAAVHDMCGYGKCSLTAAIPILSAAGCDVCPVPTALFSAHTRYTVFTFHDTTEILDGYLDAWRKENVELDGVYSGFLGSADQVAIIRRLYDEYPHALRLVDPVMGDGGQIYATYTPELCEAMGSLVDGADVLMPNLTEASLLTDRAYPGQNISDAQVNDIIDALLLRGAKK
;
A
#
# COMPACT_ATOMS: atom_id res chain seq x y z
N MET A 1 7.60 15.86 -22.63
CA MET A 1 6.87 14.73 -22.03
C MET A 1 5.46 15.24 -21.81
N SER A 2 4.45 14.59 -22.35
CA SER A 2 3.05 14.93 -22.03
C SER A 2 2.79 14.46 -20.60
N ASP A 3 2.22 15.32 -19.76
CA ASP A 3 1.82 14.92 -18.41
C ASP A 3 0.77 13.80 -18.53
N GLU A 4 1.07 12.63 -17.96
CA GLU A 4 0.14 11.52 -17.89
C GLU A 4 -0.91 11.82 -16.82
N ILE A 5 -2.18 11.84 -17.20
CA ILE A 5 -3.30 12.05 -16.28
C ILE A 5 -3.77 10.67 -15.83
N LEU A 6 -3.45 10.31 -14.59
CA LEU A 6 -3.85 9.02 -14.01
C LEU A 6 -5.33 8.97 -13.62
N TYR A 7 -5.93 10.12 -13.28
CA TYR A 7 -7.34 10.22 -12.91
C TYR A 7 -7.91 11.56 -13.33
N ASP A 8 -9.01 11.54 -14.08
CA ASP A 8 -9.77 12.73 -14.44
C ASP A 8 -10.98 12.87 -13.50
N ARG A 9 -10.99 13.95 -12.72
CA ARG A 9 -11.95 14.13 -11.62
C ARG A 9 -13.27 14.68 -12.15
N ASP A 10 -14.33 13.86 -12.06
CA ASP A 10 -15.71 14.35 -12.17
C ASP A 10 -16.14 15.05 -10.86
N PRO A 11 -16.49 16.34 -10.86
CA PRO A 11 -16.94 17.05 -9.67
C PRO A 11 -18.31 16.58 -9.12
N GLN A 12 -19.08 15.79 -9.88
CA GLN A 12 -20.38 15.25 -9.47
C GLN A 12 -20.28 13.84 -8.85
N TYR A 13 -19.09 13.24 -8.90
CA TYR A 13 -18.83 11.90 -8.41
C TYR A 13 -17.78 11.92 -7.29
N ILE A 14 -17.98 11.10 -6.27
CA ILE A 14 -17.03 10.92 -5.17
C ILE A 14 -16.26 9.62 -5.47
N PRO A 15 -14.96 9.69 -5.81
CA PRO A 15 -14.17 8.50 -6.08
C PRO A 15 -14.06 7.59 -4.87
N ARG A 16 -14.14 6.28 -5.09
CA ARG A 16 -13.99 5.25 -4.07
C ARG A 16 -12.60 4.66 -4.07
N VAL A 17 -11.97 4.66 -2.90
CA VAL A 17 -10.63 4.11 -2.72
C VAL A 17 -10.69 2.97 -1.71
N ALA A 18 -10.37 1.75 -2.15
CA ALA A 18 -10.11 0.65 -1.23
C ALA A 18 -8.77 0.87 -0.54
N ALA A 19 -8.80 1.17 0.75
CA ALA A 19 -7.59 1.35 1.55
C ALA A 19 -7.24 0.01 2.24
N VAL A 20 -6.26 -0.70 1.71
CA VAL A 20 -5.78 -2.01 2.21
C VAL A 20 -4.60 -1.79 3.14
N HIS A 21 -4.88 -1.60 4.43
CA HIS A 21 -3.90 -1.30 5.47
C HIS A 21 -4.33 -1.89 6.82
N ASP A 22 -3.42 -1.96 7.78
CA ASP A 22 -3.79 -2.31 9.16
C ASP A 22 -4.55 -1.16 9.83
N MET A 23 -5.17 -1.46 10.97
CA MET A 23 -5.78 -0.46 11.84
C MET A 23 -5.15 -0.50 13.22
N CYS A 24 -4.41 0.56 13.56
CA CYS A 24 -3.85 0.77 14.88
C CYS A 24 -4.77 1.61 15.78
N GLY A 25 -5.11 1.10 16.96
CA GLY A 25 -5.90 1.85 17.95
C GLY A 25 -5.19 3.10 18.50
N TYR A 26 -3.85 3.06 18.63
CA TYR A 26 -3.01 4.17 19.06
C TYR A 26 -1.72 4.27 18.22
N GLY A 27 -1.36 5.47 17.77
CA GLY A 27 -0.09 5.68 17.03
C GLY A 27 -0.17 6.39 15.67
N LYS A 28 -1.36 6.78 15.18
CA LYS A 28 -1.54 7.56 13.94
C LYS A 28 -0.79 6.98 12.72
N CYS A 29 -1.17 5.78 12.29
CA CYS A 29 -0.67 5.18 11.05
C CYS A 29 -1.78 4.45 10.30
N SER A 30 -1.47 3.98 9.09
CA SER A 30 -2.30 3.01 8.37
C SER A 30 -3.73 3.52 8.16
N LEU A 31 -4.78 2.72 8.38
CA LEU A 31 -6.17 3.15 8.18
C LEU A 31 -6.55 4.41 8.98
N THR A 32 -6.03 4.57 10.21
CA THR A 32 -6.33 5.76 11.03
C THR A 32 -5.71 7.05 10.51
N ALA A 33 -4.70 6.95 9.63
CA ALA A 33 -4.15 8.08 8.90
C ALA A 33 -4.79 8.24 7.52
N ALA A 34 -4.97 7.13 6.78
CA ALA A 34 -5.49 7.13 5.43
C ALA A 34 -6.94 7.63 5.34
N ILE A 35 -7.82 7.15 6.22
CA ILE A 35 -9.25 7.51 6.22
C ILE A 35 -9.45 9.03 6.30
N PRO A 36 -8.96 9.76 7.32
CA PRO A 36 -9.22 11.19 7.41
C PRO A 36 -8.58 12.00 6.29
N ILE A 37 -7.40 11.60 5.78
CA ILE A 37 -6.71 12.30 4.69
C ILE A 37 -7.47 12.15 3.38
N LEU A 38 -7.83 10.92 3.00
CA LEU A 38 -8.56 10.65 1.77
C LEU A 38 -9.98 11.22 1.82
N SER A 39 -10.68 11.12 2.96
CA SER A 39 -11.98 11.76 3.14
C SER A 39 -11.90 13.28 3.00
N ALA A 40 -10.86 13.93 3.55
CA ALA A 40 -10.65 15.36 3.39
C ALA A 40 -10.31 15.76 1.94
N ALA A 41 -9.68 14.87 1.17
CA ALA A 41 -9.42 15.05 -0.27
C ALA A 41 -10.69 14.87 -1.14
N GLY A 42 -11.80 14.42 -0.53
CA GLY A 42 -13.07 14.19 -1.19
C GLY A 42 -13.19 12.82 -1.84
N CYS A 43 -12.54 11.80 -1.27
CA CYS A 43 -12.73 10.39 -1.64
C CYS A 43 -13.62 9.69 -0.60
N ASP A 44 -14.44 8.75 -1.08
CA ASP A 44 -15.10 7.75 -0.26
C ASP A 44 -14.10 6.62 0.02
N VAL A 45 -13.81 6.38 1.29
CA VAL A 45 -12.77 5.44 1.71
C VAL A 45 -13.44 4.13 2.09
N CYS A 46 -13.10 3.06 1.37
CA CYS A 46 -13.57 1.71 1.63
C CYS A 46 -12.45 0.93 2.35
N PRO A 47 -12.42 0.89 3.70
CA PRO A 47 -11.29 0.31 4.42
C PRO A 47 -11.29 -1.23 4.32
N VAL A 48 -10.16 -1.81 3.93
CA VAL A 48 -9.89 -3.25 3.94
C VAL A 48 -8.84 -3.50 5.04
N PRO A 49 -9.26 -3.77 6.29
CA PRO A 49 -8.33 -3.88 7.41
C PRO A 49 -7.52 -5.18 7.31
N THR A 50 -6.21 -5.08 7.09
CA THR A 50 -5.29 -6.23 6.96
C THR A 50 -4.88 -6.83 8.30
N ALA A 51 -4.94 -6.03 9.36
CA ALA A 51 -4.70 -6.46 10.73
C ALA A 51 -5.29 -5.42 11.69
N LEU A 52 -5.56 -5.84 12.93
CA LEU A 52 -5.92 -4.94 14.02
C LEU A 52 -4.81 -4.92 15.07
N PHE A 53 -4.32 -3.73 15.36
CA PHE A 53 -3.33 -3.49 16.40
C PHE A 53 -3.92 -2.61 17.51
N SER A 54 -3.58 -2.88 18.78
CA SER A 54 -3.92 -1.94 19.86
C SER A 54 -3.10 -0.64 19.77
N ALA A 55 -1.84 -0.75 19.32
CA ALA A 55 -0.94 0.35 19.07
C ALA A 55 0.11 -0.03 18.00
N HIS A 56 0.72 0.95 17.32
CA HIS A 56 1.73 0.64 16.30
C HIS A 56 2.98 -0.04 16.89
N THR A 57 3.75 -0.70 16.04
CA THR A 57 4.87 -1.58 16.41
C THR A 57 6.07 -0.88 17.08
N ARG A 58 6.13 0.47 17.08
CA ARG A 58 7.14 1.21 17.86
C ARG A 58 6.86 1.27 19.37
N TYR A 59 5.68 0.83 19.84
CA TYR A 59 5.40 0.68 21.28
C TYR A 59 5.86 -0.68 21.79
N THR A 60 6.28 -0.74 23.07
CA THR A 60 6.78 -1.97 23.70
C THR A 60 5.72 -3.04 23.92
N VAL A 61 4.45 -2.63 24.09
CA VAL A 61 3.32 -3.52 24.34
C VAL A 61 2.20 -3.17 23.36
N PHE A 62 1.78 -4.16 22.58
CA PHE A 62 0.64 -4.07 21.69
C PHE A 62 0.00 -5.46 21.52
N THR A 63 -1.26 -5.49 21.11
CA THR A 63 -1.92 -6.71 20.61
C THR A 63 -1.95 -6.68 19.09
N PHE A 64 -1.95 -7.86 18.47
CA PHE A 64 -2.04 -8.05 17.03
C PHE A 64 -3.12 -9.11 16.74
N HIS A 65 -3.97 -8.83 15.76
CA HIS A 65 -4.94 -9.77 15.22
C HIS A 65 -4.90 -9.71 13.70
N ASP A 66 -4.51 -10.83 13.08
CA ASP A 66 -4.56 -11.02 11.64
C ASP A 66 -6.02 -11.23 11.20
N THR A 67 -6.45 -10.50 10.18
CA THR A 67 -7.82 -10.54 9.62
C THR A 67 -7.91 -11.31 8.31
N THR A 68 -6.83 -11.96 7.85
CA THR A 68 -6.78 -12.67 6.54
C THR A 68 -8.00 -13.56 6.31
N GLU A 69 -8.39 -14.37 7.31
CA GLU A 69 -9.50 -15.33 7.20
C GLU A 69 -10.87 -14.69 6.91
N ILE A 70 -11.07 -13.41 7.24
CA ILE A 70 -12.36 -12.73 7.03
C ILE A 70 -12.42 -11.95 5.72
N LEU A 71 -11.28 -11.67 5.07
CA LEU A 71 -11.20 -10.74 3.94
C LEU A 71 -11.94 -11.24 2.70
N ASP A 72 -11.96 -12.55 2.45
CA ASP A 72 -12.68 -13.08 1.29
C ASP A 72 -14.19 -12.88 1.40
N GLY A 73 -14.78 -13.22 2.55
CA GLY A 73 -16.20 -13.02 2.81
C GLY A 73 -16.57 -11.53 2.89
N TYR A 74 -15.65 -10.70 3.37
CA TYR A 74 -15.79 -9.24 3.40
C TYR A 74 -15.91 -8.66 1.98
N LEU A 75 -15.02 -9.03 1.06
CA LEU A 75 -15.05 -8.57 -0.34
C LEU A 75 -16.19 -9.19 -1.15
N ASP A 76 -16.60 -10.42 -0.83
CA ASP A 76 -17.80 -11.03 -1.43
C ASP A 76 -19.07 -10.24 -1.12
N ALA A 77 -19.16 -9.61 0.05
CA ALA A 77 -20.28 -8.74 0.40
C ALA A 77 -20.30 -7.48 -0.47
N TRP A 78 -19.14 -6.86 -0.72
CA TRP A 78 -19.02 -5.70 -1.61
C TRP A 78 -19.51 -6.00 -3.03
N ARG A 79 -19.14 -7.17 -3.57
CA ARG A 79 -19.63 -7.62 -4.88
C ARG A 79 -21.15 -7.76 -4.94
N LYS A 80 -21.78 -8.25 -3.88
CA LYS A 80 -23.26 -8.40 -3.82
C LYS A 80 -23.97 -7.05 -3.81
N GLU A 81 -23.35 -6.03 -3.22
CA GLU A 81 -23.85 -4.66 -3.17
C GLU A 81 -23.45 -3.82 -4.41
N ASN A 82 -22.71 -4.41 -5.36
CA ASN A 82 -22.20 -3.72 -6.56
C ASN A 82 -21.36 -2.48 -6.22
N VAL A 83 -20.48 -2.62 -5.21
CA VAL A 83 -19.47 -1.61 -4.92
C VAL A 83 -18.48 -1.56 -6.08
N GLU A 84 -18.19 -0.36 -6.58
CA GLU A 84 -17.16 -0.08 -7.58
C GLU A 84 -16.00 0.66 -6.93
N LEU A 85 -14.78 0.51 -7.45
CA LEU A 85 -13.58 1.17 -6.94
C LEU A 85 -12.86 1.92 -8.05
N ASP A 86 -12.40 3.13 -7.73
CA ASP A 86 -11.59 3.98 -8.60
C ASP A 86 -10.10 3.87 -8.26
N GLY A 87 -9.78 3.39 -7.06
CA GLY A 87 -8.41 3.15 -6.61
C GLY A 87 -8.32 2.04 -5.57
N VAL A 88 -7.19 1.35 -5.58
CA VAL A 88 -6.76 0.40 -4.55
C VAL A 88 -5.44 0.93 -4.00
N TYR A 89 -5.48 1.37 -2.75
CA TYR A 89 -4.32 1.85 -2.01
C TYR A 89 -3.86 0.81 -1.02
N SER A 90 -2.74 0.15 -1.29
CA SER A 90 -2.16 -0.86 -0.42
C SER A 90 -0.98 -0.29 0.37
N GLY A 91 -0.93 -0.61 1.66
CA GLY A 91 0.24 -0.39 2.50
C GLY A 91 0.56 -1.61 3.34
N PHE A 92 0.65 -1.44 4.65
CA PHE A 92 1.04 -2.51 5.58
C PHE A 92 0.12 -3.75 5.49
N LEU A 93 0.75 -4.91 5.35
CA LEU A 93 0.12 -6.23 5.36
C LEU A 93 0.42 -7.00 6.66
N GLY A 94 -0.57 -7.75 7.15
CA GLY A 94 -0.43 -8.64 8.29
C GLY A 94 0.16 -10.01 7.96
N SER A 95 0.03 -10.47 6.70
CA SER A 95 0.55 -11.76 6.23
C SER A 95 0.83 -11.73 4.72
N ALA A 96 1.65 -12.67 4.23
CA ALA A 96 1.99 -12.76 2.80
C ALA A 96 0.78 -13.17 1.96
N ASP A 97 -0.16 -13.93 2.54
CA ASP A 97 -1.38 -14.39 1.88
C ASP A 97 -2.29 -13.21 1.49
N GLN A 98 -2.17 -12.07 2.17
CA GLN A 98 -2.96 -10.87 1.86
C GLN A 98 -2.56 -10.20 0.54
N VAL A 99 -1.41 -10.55 -0.04
CA VAL A 99 -1.10 -10.15 -1.42
C VAL A 99 -2.11 -10.74 -2.40
N ALA A 100 -2.64 -11.95 -2.13
CA ALA A 100 -3.71 -12.53 -2.94
C ALA A 100 -5.00 -11.70 -2.88
N ILE A 101 -5.31 -11.07 -1.74
CA ILE A 101 -6.46 -10.16 -1.60
C ILE A 101 -6.26 -8.91 -2.45
N ILE A 102 -5.05 -8.35 -2.48
CA ILE A 102 -4.75 -7.18 -3.35
C ILE A 102 -4.86 -7.56 -4.83
N ARG A 103 -4.31 -8.72 -5.23
CA ARG A 103 -4.44 -9.22 -6.60
C ARG A 103 -5.89 -9.46 -6.99
N ARG A 104 -6.69 -10.03 -6.09
CA ARG A 104 -8.12 -10.18 -6.27
C ARG A 104 -8.80 -8.83 -6.53
N LEU A 105 -8.47 -7.78 -5.76
CA LEU A 105 -8.99 -6.44 -6.02
C LEU A 105 -8.55 -5.91 -7.39
N TYR A 106 -7.31 -6.14 -7.81
CA TYR A 106 -6.85 -5.72 -9.14
C TYR A 106 -7.58 -6.44 -10.28
N ASP A 107 -7.95 -7.70 -10.09
CA ASP A 107 -8.69 -8.50 -11.07
C ASP A 107 -10.18 -8.12 -11.12
N GLU A 108 -10.80 -7.87 -9.96
CA GLU A 108 -12.20 -7.44 -9.84
C GLU A 108 -12.40 -5.99 -10.31
N TYR A 109 -11.41 -5.12 -10.13
CA TYR A 109 -11.47 -3.69 -10.45
C TYR A 109 -10.31 -3.29 -11.38
N PRO A 110 -10.28 -3.75 -12.64
CA PRO A 110 -9.15 -3.57 -13.55
C PRO A 110 -8.89 -2.13 -13.98
N HIS A 111 -9.87 -1.23 -13.77
CA HIS A 111 -9.77 0.20 -14.06
C HIS A 111 -9.35 1.04 -12.85
N ALA A 112 -9.32 0.44 -11.65
CA ALA A 112 -8.90 1.13 -10.44
C ALA A 112 -7.40 1.40 -10.48
N LEU A 113 -6.99 2.60 -10.04
CA LEU A 113 -5.59 2.94 -9.87
C LEU A 113 -4.94 2.08 -8.78
N ARG A 114 -3.75 1.56 -9.07
CA ARG A 114 -2.94 0.74 -8.16
C ARG A 114 -1.92 1.61 -7.47
N LEU A 115 -2.26 2.06 -6.26
CA LEU A 115 -1.39 2.88 -5.40
C LEU A 115 -0.71 1.95 -4.39
N VAL A 116 0.61 1.82 -4.48
CA VAL A 116 1.38 0.88 -3.66
C VAL A 116 2.37 1.65 -2.77
N ASP A 117 2.13 1.63 -1.47
CA ASP A 117 3.10 1.94 -0.44
C ASP A 117 3.73 0.61 0.02
N PRO A 118 4.97 0.28 -0.39
CA PRO A 118 5.59 -1.01 -0.11
C PRO A 118 6.17 -1.06 1.30
N VAL A 119 5.30 -0.87 2.30
CA VAL A 119 5.66 -0.76 3.71
C VAL A 119 6.44 -1.99 4.14
N MET A 120 7.74 -1.86 4.36
CA MET A 120 8.59 -2.99 4.80
C MET A 120 9.57 -2.61 5.90
N GLY A 121 9.94 -1.33 5.99
CA GLY A 121 10.96 -0.90 6.93
C GLY A 121 11.29 0.58 6.80
N ASP A 122 12.11 1.07 7.72
CA ASP A 122 12.53 2.47 7.76
C ASP A 122 13.94 2.56 8.40
N GLY A 123 14.69 3.62 8.09
CA GLY A 123 16.03 3.84 8.63
C GLY A 123 17.05 2.72 8.34
N GLY A 124 16.89 1.98 7.25
CA GLY A 124 17.75 0.85 6.89
C GLY A 124 17.42 -0.47 7.60
N GLN A 125 16.30 -0.54 8.34
CA GLN A 125 15.88 -1.74 9.06
C GLN A 125 14.47 -2.18 8.65
N ILE A 126 14.30 -3.48 8.41
CA ILE A 126 13.00 -4.12 8.19
C ILE A 126 12.20 -4.07 9.50
N TYR A 127 10.90 -3.80 9.42
CA TYR A 127 10.03 -3.82 10.59
C TYR A 127 9.99 -5.21 11.22
N ALA A 128 9.93 -5.28 12.56
CA ALA A 128 9.97 -6.54 13.31
C ALA A 128 8.84 -7.52 12.95
N THR A 129 7.74 -7.04 12.38
CA THR A 129 6.59 -7.84 11.95
C THR A 129 6.73 -8.38 10.52
N TYR A 130 7.75 -7.95 9.75
CA TYR A 130 7.95 -8.38 8.37
C TYR A 130 8.91 -9.55 8.29
N THR A 131 8.46 -10.64 7.65
CA THR A 131 9.30 -11.77 7.30
C THR A 131 9.89 -11.60 5.89
N PRO A 132 10.95 -12.34 5.52
CA PRO A 132 11.47 -12.34 4.16
C PRO A 132 10.39 -12.66 3.11
N GLU A 133 9.49 -13.61 3.42
CA GLU A 133 8.39 -14.01 2.54
C GLU A 133 7.40 -12.86 2.33
N LEU A 134 7.12 -12.07 3.39
CA LEU A 134 6.26 -10.90 3.27
C LEU A 134 6.90 -9.79 2.43
N CYS A 135 8.21 -9.60 2.56
CA CYS A 135 8.96 -8.63 1.74
C CYS A 135 8.93 -9.04 0.25
N GLU A 136 9.11 -10.32 -0.05
CA GLU A 136 9.02 -10.83 -1.43
C GLU A 136 7.60 -10.66 -2.00
N ALA A 137 6.59 -11.02 -1.21
CA ALA A 137 5.20 -10.88 -1.60
C ALA A 137 4.84 -9.40 -1.87
N MET A 138 5.25 -8.48 -0.98
CA MET A 138 5.09 -7.03 -1.16
C MET A 138 5.84 -6.53 -2.40
N GLY A 139 7.08 -6.99 -2.61
CA GLY A 139 7.88 -6.65 -3.79
C GLY A 139 7.22 -7.04 -5.11
N SER A 140 6.42 -8.11 -5.12
CA SER A 140 5.66 -8.49 -6.31
C SER A 140 4.65 -7.42 -6.74
N LEU A 141 4.10 -6.63 -5.80
CA LEU A 141 3.08 -5.60 -6.08
C LEU A 141 3.64 -4.38 -6.82
N VAL A 142 4.97 -4.23 -6.87
CA VAL A 142 5.64 -3.17 -7.64
C VAL A 142 5.33 -3.27 -9.13
N ASP A 143 5.31 -4.50 -9.67
CA ASP A 143 5.00 -4.72 -11.08
C ASP A 143 3.51 -4.42 -11.35
N GLY A 144 3.29 -3.38 -12.14
CA GLY A 144 1.97 -2.89 -12.50
C GLY A 144 1.39 -1.85 -11.54
N ALA A 145 2.14 -1.35 -10.56
CA ALA A 145 1.71 -0.19 -9.76
C ALA A 145 1.63 1.07 -10.63
N ASP A 146 0.51 1.80 -10.55
CA ASP A 146 0.36 3.11 -11.21
C ASP A 146 1.11 4.19 -10.45
N VAL A 147 1.15 4.07 -9.12
CA VAL A 147 1.91 4.96 -8.24
C VAL A 147 2.58 4.11 -7.18
N LEU A 148 3.90 4.23 -7.08
CA LEU A 148 4.74 3.51 -6.13
C LEU A 148 5.39 4.51 -5.17
N MET A 149 5.25 4.31 -3.85
CA MET A 149 5.64 5.29 -2.82
C MET A 149 6.64 4.78 -1.76
N PRO A 150 7.78 4.17 -2.13
CA PRO A 150 8.76 3.65 -1.19
C PRO A 150 9.54 4.77 -0.50
N ASN A 151 9.89 4.54 0.75
CA ASN A 151 11.01 5.25 1.37
C ASN A 151 12.37 4.64 0.91
N LEU A 152 13.49 5.25 1.30
CA LEU A 152 14.83 4.81 0.87
C LEU A 152 15.20 3.39 1.31
N THR A 153 14.69 2.93 2.45
CA THR A 153 14.89 1.56 2.93
C THR A 153 14.19 0.58 2.01
N GLU A 154 12.91 0.85 1.73
CA GLU A 154 12.07 0.01 0.87
C GLU A 154 12.58 0.01 -0.56
N ALA A 155 12.96 1.17 -1.09
CA ALA A 155 13.57 1.25 -2.42
C ALA A 155 14.85 0.43 -2.53
N SER A 156 15.67 0.41 -1.47
CA SER A 156 16.88 -0.42 -1.41
C SER A 156 16.54 -1.92 -1.39
N LEU A 157 15.52 -2.31 -0.60
CA LEU A 157 15.03 -3.70 -0.56
C LEU A 157 14.47 -4.14 -1.93
N LEU A 158 13.62 -3.33 -2.55
CA LEU A 158 13.00 -3.63 -3.85
C LEU A 158 14.02 -3.71 -5.00
N THR A 159 15.13 -2.99 -4.89
CA THR A 159 16.17 -2.95 -5.93
C THR A 159 17.36 -3.86 -5.62
N ASP A 160 17.32 -4.62 -4.53
CA ASP A 160 18.44 -5.44 -4.03
C ASP A 160 19.75 -4.64 -3.86
N ARG A 161 19.63 -3.39 -3.39
CA ARG A 161 20.74 -2.45 -3.20
C ARG A 161 21.04 -2.22 -1.72
N ALA A 162 22.26 -1.82 -1.42
CA ALA A 162 22.63 -1.41 -0.06
C ALA A 162 21.95 -0.08 0.30
N TYR A 163 21.44 0.03 1.52
CA TYR A 163 20.83 1.26 2.03
C TYR A 163 21.85 2.41 2.02
N PRO A 164 21.59 3.50 1.28
CA PRO A 164 22.57 4.57 1.10
C PRO A 164 22.60 5.61 2.23
N GLY A 165 21.76 5.43 3.26
CA GLY A 165 21.55 6.44 4.32
C GLY A 165 20.41 7.41 3.97
N GLN A 166 20.31 8.50 4.74
CA GLN A 166 19.20 9.46 4.61
C GLN A 166 19.51 10.66 3.70
N ASN A 167 20.79 10.96 3.47
CA ASN A 167 21.23 12.12 2.69
C ASN A 167 21.90 11.62 1.41
N ILE A 168 21.12 11.52 0.34
CA ILE A 168 21.59 11.10 -0.98
C ILE A 168 21.53 12.24 -1.98
N SER A 169 22.37 12.18 -3.00
CA SER A 169 22.37 13.13 -4.11
C SER A 169 21.23 12.87 -5.09
N ASP A 170 20.82 13.90 -5.83
CA ASP A 170 19.81 13.77 -6.89
C ASP A 170 20.19 12.71 -7.93
N ALA A 171 21.48 12.51 -8.20
CA ALA A 171 21.97 11.46 -9.09
C ALA A 171 21.65 10.06 -8.55
N GLN A 172 21.81 9.85 -7.23
CA GLN A 172 21.45 8.59 -6.58
C GLN A 172 19.93 8.40 -6.52
N VAL A 173 19.17 9.47 -6.31
CA VAL A 173 17.69 9.44 -6.36
C VAL A 173 17.24 8.96 -7.74
N ASN A 174 17.75 9.58 -8.81
CA ASN A 174 17.38 9.21 -10.18
C ASN A 174 17.74 7.77 -10.52
N ASP A 175 18.92 7.28 -10.12
CA ASP A 175 19.33 5.89 -10.33
C ASP A 175 18.43 4.89 -9.55
N ILE A 176 17.97 5.26 -8.35
CA ILE A 176 16.97 4.47 -7.60
C ILE A 176 15.62 4.45 -8.33
N ILE A 177 15.15 5.61 -8.81
CA ILE A 177 13.91 5.72 -9.57
C ILE A 177 13.98 4.87 -10.85
N ASP A 178 15.06 4.97 -11.61
CA ASP A 178 15.27 4.17 -12.83
C ASP A 178 15.24 2.67 -12.52
N ALA A 179 15.86 2.25 -11.41
CA ALA A 179 15.84 0.86 -10.97
C ALA A 179 14.43 0.37 -10.55
N LEU A 180 13.61 1.22 -9.93
CA LEU A 180 12.23 0.90 -9.58
C LEU A 180 11.33 0.81 -10.83
N LEU A 181 11.53 1.70 -11.81
CA LEU A 181 10.84 1.63 -13.11
C LEU A 181 11.17 0.33 -13.86
N LEU A 182 12.43 -0.13 -13.80
CA LEU A 182 12.83 -1.42 -14.37
C LEU A 182 12.17 -2.64 -13.70
N ARG A 183 11.61 -2.49 -12.49
CA ARG A 183 10.85 -3.53 -11.79
C ARG A 183 9.37 -3.58 -12.19
N GLY A 184 8.91 -2.71 -13.09
CA GLY A 184 7.54 -2.72 -13.62
C GLY A 184 6.60 -1.67 -13.01
N ALA A 185 7.13 -0.77 -12.17
CA ALA A 185 6.39 0.43 -11.79
C ALA A 185 6.12 1.29 -13.03
N LYS A 186 4.90 1.83 -13.17
CA LYS A 186 4.59 2.73 -14.28
C LYS A 186 5.33 4.05 -14.13
N LYS A 187 5.59 4.67 -15.29
CA LYS A 187 6.37 5.91 -15.40
C LYS A 187 5.51 7.15 -15.16
#